data_AF-A0A975T2H7-F1
#
_entry.id   AF-A0A975T2H7-F1
#
_cell.length_a   1.000
_cell.length_b   1.000
_cell.length_c   1.000
_cell.angle_alpha   90.00
_cell.angle_beta   90.00
_cell.angle_gamma   90.00
#
_symmetry.space_group_name_H-M   'P 1'
#
loop_
_entity.id
_entity.type
_entity.pdbx_description
1 polymer ?
#
loop_
_entity_poly.entity_id
_entity_poly.type
_entity_poly.pdbx_seq_one_letter_code
_entity_poly.pdbx_strand_id
1 'polypeptide(L)'
;MSDHPTPRPMPGPGSFGQRRPDPQAAAPADDPSQPAQEVADPVDGGVVGATGHPEVDAVLASLADLDGRPVAEHVSVFEDAHDRLRGALADAGNDPAGA
;
A
#
# COMPACT_ATOMS: atom_id res chain seq x y z
N MET A 1 -10.68 -70.96 -18.71
CA MET A 1 -9.63 -69.92 -18.75
C MET A 1 -10.26 -68.63 -19.20
N SER A 2 -10.67 -67.79 -18.25
CA SER A 2 -10.89 -66.35 -18.47
C SER A 2 -10.82 -65.70 -17.10
N ASP A 3 -9.79 -64.87 -16.98
CA ASP A 3 -9.25 -64.20 -15.81
C ASP A 3 -10.25 -63.14 -15.32
N HIS A 4 -10.66 -63.20 -14.05
CA HIS A 4 -11.47 -62.13 -13.43
C HIS A 4 -10.50 -61.14 -12.76
N PRO A 5 -10.49 -59.85 -13.13
CA PRO A 5 -9.58 -58.90 -12.54
C PRO A 5 -9.93 -58.65 -11.06
N THR A 6 -8.96 -58.84 -10.17
CA THR A 6 -9.05 -58.48 -8.75
C THR A 6 -9.40 -57.00 -8.59
N PRO A 7 -10.38 -56.62 -7.74
CA PRO A 7 -10.64 -55.22 -7.45
C PRO A 7 -9.41 -54.58 -6.79
N ARG A 8 -8.95 -53.45 -7.33
CA ARG A 8 -7.90 -52.63 -6.71
C ARG A 8 -8.39 -52.12 -5.35
N PRO A 9 -7.54 -52.09 -4.32
CA PRO A 9 -7.88 -51.43 -3.06
C PRO A 9 -8.09 -49.94 -3.30
N MET A 10 -9.20 -49.41 -2.77
CA MET A 10 -9.46 -47.98 -2.71
C MET A 10 -8.38 -47.30 -1.85
N PRO A 11 -7.86 -46.12 -2.22
CA PRO A 11 -7.18 -45.26 -1.25
C PRO A 11 -8.19 -44.88 -0.17
N GLY A 12 -7.88 -45.19 1.09
CA GLY A 12 -8.70 -44.78 2.24
C GLY A 12 -8.91 -43.27 2.28
N PRO A 13 -9.95 -42.78 2.96
CA PRO A 13 -10.11 -41.35 3.19
C PRO A 13 -8.83 -40.86 3.86
N GLY A 14 -8.13 -39.94 3.21
CA GLY A 14 -6.95 -39.32 3.76
C GLY A 14 -7.25 -38.88 5.17
N SER A 15 -6.46 -39.40 6.13
CA SER A 15 -6.28 -38.76 7.41
C SER A 15 -5.84 -37.34 7.11
N PHE A 16 -6.78 -36.40 7.09
CA PHE A 16 -6.52 -34.99 7.32
C PHE A 16 -6.08 -34.91 8.77
N GLY A 17 -4.86 -35.37 9.02
CA GLY A 17 -4.18 -35.22 10.28
C GLY A 17 -4.23 -33.75 10.59
N GLN A 18 -5.09 -33.42 11.55
CA GLN A 18 -4.97 -32.32 12.50
C GLN A 18 -3.88 -31.36 12.07
N ARG A 19 -4.22 -30.46 11.13
CA ARG A 19 -3.53 -29.20 11.03
C ARG A 19 -3.88 -28.55 12.36
N ARG A 20 -3.02 -28.76 13.37
CA ARG A 20 -3.01 -27.91 14.55
C ARG A 20 -3.14 -26.50 13.97
N PRO A 21 -4.07 -25.66 14.45
CA PRO A 21 -3.90 -24.24 14.20
C PRO A 21 -2.49 -23.95 14.73
N ASP A 22 -1.58 -23.62 13.82
CA ASP A 22 -0.34 -22.98 14.21
C ASP A 22 -0.75 -21.90 15.21
N PRO A 23 -0.12 -21.82 16.40
CA PRO A 23 -0.31 -20.66 17.24
C PRO A 23 0.10 -19.49 16.36
N GLN A 24 -0.91 -18.73 15.94
CA GLN A 24 -0.86 -17.37 15.45
C GLN A 24 0.58 -16.95 15.24
N ALA A 25 1.07 -17.07 13.99
CA ALA A 25 2.34 -16.51 13.56
C ALA A 25 2.50 -15.22 14.35
N ALA A 26 3.43 -15.25 15.31
CA ALA A 26 3.50 -14.24 16.34
C ALA A 26 3.38 -12.91 15.62
N ALA A 27 2.35 -12.12 15.95
CA ALA A 27 2.40 -10.70 15.63
C ALA A 27 3.81 -10.26 15.99
N PRO A 28 4.55 -9.58 15.09
CA PRO A 28 5.96 -9.28 15.31
C PRO A 28 6.07 -8.76 16.73
N ALA A 29 6.75 -9.54 17.58
CA ALA A 29 7.03 -9.11 18.92
C ALA A 29 7.72 -7.76 18.73
N ASP A 30 7.10 -6.73 19.29
CA ASP A 30 7.67 -5.39 19.39
C ASP A 30 9.08 -5.58 19.94
N ASP A 31 10.08 -5.56 19.05
CA ASP A 31 11.46 -5.81 19.41
C ASP A 31 11.92 -4.53 20.13
N PRO A 32 12.19 -4.57 21.44
CA PRO A 32 12.58 -3.37 22.18
C PRO A 32 13.98 -2.86 21.80
N SER A 33 14.66 -3.53 20.86
CA SER A 33 15.93 -3.13 20.28
C SER A 33 15.80 -2.50 18.90
N GLN A 34 14.57 -2.40 18.34
CA GLN A 34 14.33 -1.34 17.37
C GLN A 34 14.60 -0.03 18.10
N PRO A 35 15.49 0.85 17.58
CA PRO A 35 15.52 2.20 18.11
C PRO A 35 14.07 2.67 18.03
N ALA A 36 13.46 2.95 19.19
CA ALA A 36 12.18 3.66 19.26
C ALA A 36 12.35 4.76 18.23
N GLN A 37 11.56 4.72 17.15
CA GLN A 37 11.68 5.71 16.10
C GLN A 37 11.55 7.03 16.84
N GLU A 38 12.70 7.69 17.05
CA GLU A 38 12.76 8.98 17.68
C GLU A 38 11.80 9.76 16.84
N VAL A 39 10.69 10.17 17.46
CA VAL A 39 9.65 10.93 16.78
C VAL A 39 10.41 12.15 16.31
N ALA A 40 10.86 12.12 15.06
CA ALA A 40 11.68 13.16 14.50
C ALA A 40 10.89 14.43 14.78
N ASP A 41 11.55 15.46 15.34
CA ASP A 41 10.96 16.78 15.49
C ASP A 41 10.06 17.04 14.29
N PRO A 42 8.81 17.53 14.49
CA PRO A 42 7.88 17.72 13.40
C PRO A 42 8.63 18.44 12.30
N VAL A 43 8.89 17.74 11.20
CA VAL A 43 9.65 18.31 10.10
C VAL A 43 8.82 19.48 9.64
N ASP A 44 9.27 20.69 9.99
CA ASP A 44 8.67 21.95 9.55
C ASP A 44 8.42 21.78 8.06
N GLY A 45 7.15 21.73 7.64
CA GLY A 45 6.72 21.25 6.33
C GLY A 45 7.57 21.88 5.24
N GLY A 46 8.61 21.15 4.82
CA GLY A 46 9.75 21.78 4.17
C GLY A 46 9.29 22.48 2.91
N VAL A 47 9.74 23.73 2.70
CA VAL A 47 9.39 24.51 1.51
C VAL A 47 9.76 23.71 0.28
N VAL A 48 8.76 23.12 -0.38
CA VAL A 48 8.93 22.44 -1.65
C VAL A 48 9.18 23.52 -2.70
N GLY A 49 10.38 23.55 -3.27
CA GLY A 49 10.68 24.46 -4.37
C GLY A 49 9.75 24.19 -5.56
N ALA A 50 9.49 25.22 -6.38
CA ALA A 50 8.67 25.08 -7.58
C ALA A 50 9.22 23.96 -8.48
N THR A 51 8.33 23.06 -8.88
CA THR A 51 8.64 21.91 -9.74
C THR A 51 8.76 22.31 -11.20
N GLY A 52 8.27 23.51 -11.56
CA GLY A 52 8.21 24.01 -12.93
C GLY A 52 7.01 23.48 -13.70
N HIS A 53 6.13 22.70 -13.07
CA HIS A 53 4.87 22.24 -13.64
C HIS A 53 3.70 22.91 -12.91
N PRO A 54 2.93 23.80 -13.58
CA PRO A 54 1.98 24.69 -12.90
C PRO A 54 0.87 23.94 -12.16
N GLU A 55 0.43 22.80 -12.68
CA GLU A 55 -0.61 21.98 -12.03
C GLU A 55 -0.09 21.31 -10.76
N VAL A 56 1.15 20.83 -10.77
CA VAL A 56 1.81 20.19 -9.62
C VAL A 56 2.11 21.24 -8.56
N ASP A 57 2.59 22.42 -8.96
CA ASP A 57 2.86 23.53 -8.04
C ASP A 57 1.58 24.02 -7.34
N ALA A 58 0.44 24.06 -8.06
CA ALA A 58 -0.85 24.40 -7.47
C ALA A 58 -1.32 23.35 -6.44
N VAL A 59 -1.11 22.06 -6.70
CA VAL A 59 -1.42 20.98 -5.75
C VAL A 59 -0.54 21.08 -4.51
N LEU A 60 0.76 21.30 -4.69
CA LEU A 60 1.71 21.43 -3.58
C LEU A 60 1.37 22.63 -2.68
N ALA A 61 0.96 23.76 -3.26
CA ALA A 61 0.47 24.90 -2.48
C ALA A 61 -0.77 24.55 -1.64
N SER A 62 -1.72 23.79 -2.21
CA SER A 62 -2.91 23.34 -1.47
C SER A 62 -2.58 22.40 -0.31
N LEU A 63 -1.50 21.62 -0.42
CA LEU A 63 -1.04 20.73 0.66
C LEU A 63 -0.31 21.50 1.76
N ALA A 64 0.45 22.54 1.41
CA ALA A 64 1.11 23.41 2.39
C ALA A 64 0.09 24.12 3.30
N ASP A 65 -1.07 24.50 2.77
CA ASP A 65 -2.15 25.13 3.53
C ASP A 65 -2.84 24.20 4.56
N LEU A 66 -2.53 22.89 4.56
CA LEU A 66 -3.10 21.95 5.53
C LEU A 66 -2.47 22.03 6.93
N ASP A 67 -1.28 22.63 7.07
CA ASP A 67 -0.47 22.61 8.30
C ASP A 67 -1.10 23.36 9.50
N GLY A 68 -2.22 24.05 9.30
CA GLY A 68 -3.04 24.66 10.37
C GLY A 68 -4.47 24.14 10.45
N ARG A 69 -4.85 23.15 9.63
CA ARG A 69 -6.24 22.71 9.47
C ARG A 69 -6.53 21.45 10.28
N PRO A 70 -7.80 21.22 10.68
CA PRO A 70 -8.20 19.98 11.34
C PRO A 70 -7.89 18.76 10.48
N VAL A 71 -7.37 17.70 11.10
CA VAL A 71 -7.01 16.43 10.43
C VAL A 71 -8.21 15.81 9.70
N ALA A 72 -9.44 16.02 10.20
CA ALA A 72 -10.66 15.57 9.53
C ALA A 72 -10.84 16.16 8.11
N GLU A 73 -10.27 17.33 7.84
CA GLU A 73 -10.31 17.98 6.53
C GLU A 73 -9.19 17.51 5.60
N HIS A 74 -8.09 16.98 6.16
CA HIS A 74 -6.91 16.56 5.39
C HIS A 74 -7.24 15.50 4.35
N VAL A 75 -8.07 14.52 4.72
CA VAL A 75 -8.44 13.41 3.81
C VAL A 75 -9.02 13.93 2.51
N SER A 76 -10.00 14.86 2.59
CA SER A 76 -10.64 15.39 1.39
C SER A 76 -9.67 16.15 0.49
N VAL A 77 -8.67 16.84 1.07
CA VAL A 77 -7.66 17.59 0.32
C VAL A 77 -6.63 16.64 -0.29
N PHE A 78 -6.24 15.58 0.42
CA PHE A 78 -5.32 14.58 -0.10
C PHE A 78 -5.90 13.79 -1.28
N GLU A 79 -7.18 13.42 -1.22
CA GLU A 79 -7.87 12.74 -2.32
C GLU A 79 -7.91 13.63 -3.58
N ASP A 80 -8.33 14.89 -3.45
CA ASP A 80 -8.34 15.85 -4.56
C ASP A 80 -6.93 16.12 -5.13
N ALA A 81 -5.92 16.22 -4.25
CA ALA A 81 -4.52 16.33 -4.67
C ALA A 81 -4.05 15.10 -5.45
N HIS A 82 -4.45 13.88 -5.01
CA HIS A 82 -4.11 12.64 -5.69
C HIS A 82 -4.72 12.57 -7.08
N ASP A 83 -6.00 12.90 -7.22
CA ASP A 83 -6.72 12.87 -8.49
C ASP A 83 -6.12 13.85 -9.51
N ARG A 84 -5.79 15.08 -9.06
CA ARG A 84 -5.15 16.09 -9.92
C ARG A 84 -3.77 15.67 -10.38
N LEU A 85 -2.93 15.16 -9.46
CA LEU A 85 -1.59 14.70 -9.81
C LEU A 85 -1.64 13.52 -10.78
N ARG A 86 -2.59 12.60 -10.57
CA ARG A 86 -2.83 11.48 -11.50
C ARG A 86 -3.24 11.97 -12.89
N GLY A 87 -4.10 12.99 -12.96
CA GLY A 87 -4.49 13.65 -14.22
C GLY A 87 -3.30 14.25 -14.95
N ALA A 88 -2.51 15.08 -14.27
CA ALA A 88 -1.31 15.70 -14.82
C ALA A 88 -0.31 14.66 -15.36
N LEU A 89 -0.11 13.56 -14.63
CA LEU A 89 0.77 12.46 -15.06
C LEU A 89 0.22 11.70 -16.27
N ALA A 90 -1.09 11.49 -16.34
CA ALA A 90 -1.73 10.83 -17.48
C ALA A 90 -1.61 11.69 -18.75
N ASP A 91 -1.81 13.01 -18.62
CA ASP A 91 -1.68 13.95 -19.74
C ASP A 91 -0.23 14.06 -20.22
N ALA A 92 0.73 14.16 -19.29
CA ALA A 92 2.15 14.16 -19.64
C ALA A 92 2.60 12.86 -20.35
N GLY A 93 2.03 11.71 -19.98
CA GLY A 93 2.30 10.42 -20.62
C GLY A 93 1.62 10.22 -21.98
N ASN A 94 0.65 11.08 -22.31
CA ASN A 94 -0.13 11.01 -23.56
C ASN A 94 0.26 12.13 -24.54
N ASP A 95 1.29 12.93 -24.24
CA ASP A 95 1.83 13.95 -25.14
C ASP A 95 2.51 13.29 -26.36
N PRO A 96 1.98 13.48 -27.59
CA PRO A 96 2.51 12.82 -28.78
C PRO A 96 3.82 13.45 -29.30
N ALA A 97 4.33 14.53 -28.69
CA ALA A 97 5.63 15.12 -29.05
C ALA A 97 6.82 14.48 -28.33
N GLY A 98 6.57 13.48 -27.46
CA GLY A 98 7.56 12.62 -26.82
C GLY A 98 7.80 11.27 -27.52
N ALA A 99 7.43 11.10 -28.79
CA ALA A 99 7.66 9.89 -29.60
C ALA A 99 8.55 10.15 -30.83
#